data_AF-A0A2W5ZUM6-F1
#
_entry.id   AF-A0A2W5ZUM6-F1
#
_cell.length_a   1.000
_cell.length_b   1.000
_cell.length_c   1.000
_cell.angle_alpha   90.00
_cell.angle_beta   90.00
_cell.angle_gamma   90.00
#
_symmetry.space_group_name_H-M   'P 1'
#
loop_
_entity.id
_entity.type
_entity.pdbx_description
1 polymer ?
#
loop_
_entity_poly.entity_id
_entity_poly.type
_entity_poly.pdbx_seq_one_letter_code
_entity_poly.pdbx_strand_id
1 'polypeptide(L)'
;MSEASTEELIPLDRIATESEVVILPDFPALLEGQRVWVTAVLERTAVIEPSPGEPKVLVNRQRCLVNPSDIRFGHIAARYAARRGREAARRNREAAQSARRPAA
;
A
#
# COMPACT_ATOMS: atom_id res chain seq x y z
N MET A 1 10.05 16.74 -23.76
CA MET A 1 9.71 17.01 -22.35
C MET A 1 8.20 16.96 -22.29
N SER A 2 7.64 15.87 -21.79
CA SER A 2 6.19 15.65 -21.84
C SER A 2 5.53 16.59 -20.84
N GLU A 3 4.63 17.43 -21.34
CA GLU A 3 3.74 18.25 -20.54
C GLU A 3 2.98 17.33 -19.58
N ALA A 4 3.39 17.32 -18.32
CA ALA A 4 2.54 16.82 -17.27
C ALA A 4 1.36 17.78 -17.26
N SER A 5 0.26 17.35 -17.87
CA SER A 5 -1.07 17.89 -17.61
C SER A 5 -1.11 18.24 -16.13
N THR A 6 -1.41 19.51 -15.83
CA THR A 6 -1.57 20.00 -14.46
C THR A 6 -2.83 19.37 -13.87
N GLU A 7 -2.85 18.04 -13.76
CA GLU A 7 -3.83 17.31 -12.98
C GLU A 7 -3.64 17.78 -11.55
N GLU A 8 -4.66 18.44 -11.05
CA GLU A 8 -4.68 19.03 -9.72
C GLU A 8 -4.42 17.92 -8.69
N LEU A 9 -3.21 17.91 -8.14
CA LEU A 9 -2.85 16.96 -7.10
C LEU A 9 -3.68 17.27 -5.85
N ILE A 10 -4.36 16.26 -5.31
CA ILE A 10 -5.19 16.42 -4.12
C ILE A 10 -4.63 15.62 -2.94
N PRO A 11 -4.87 16.06 -1.69
CA PRO A 11 -4.57 15.26 -0.51
C PRO A 11 -5.21 13.87 -0.55
N LEU A 12 -4.46 12.82 -0.20
CA LEU A 12 -4.92 11.43 -0.23
C LEU A 12 -6.12 11.18 0.71
N ASP A 13 -6.31 11.98 1.76
CA ASP A 13 -7.49 11.89 2.63
C ASP A 13 -8.79 12.36 1.95
N ARG A 14 -8.71 13.12 0.85
CA ARG A 14 -9.87 13.51 0.04
C ARG A 14 -10.36 12.40 -0.90
N ILE A 15 -9.57 11.35 -1.09
CA ILE A 15 -10.02 10.17 -1.86
C ILE A 15 -11.03 9.41 -1.01
N ALA A 16 -12.31 9.62 -1.32
CA ALA A 16 -13.42 8.90 -0.71
C ALA A 16 -13.42 7.43 -1.16
N THR A 17 -13.78 6.54 -0.25
CA THR A 17 -14.03 5.12 -0.53
C THR A 17 -15.39 4.74 0.04
N GLU A 18 -16.15 3.95 -0.69
CA GLU A 18 -17.36 3.32 -0.16
C GLU A 18 -17.02 2.29 0.92
N SER A 19 -18.03 1.87 1.67
CA SER A 19 -17.89 0.75 2.62
C SER A 19 -17.42 -0.49 1.87
N GLU A 20 -16.46 -1.22 2.43
CA GLU A 20 -15.84 -2.42 1.83
C GLU A 20 -14.92 -2.19 0.62
N VAL A 21 -14.66 -0.94 0.23
CA VAL A 21 -13.67 -0.60 -0.80
C VAL A 21 -12.39 -0.07 -0.16
N VAL A 22 -11.23 -0.49 -0.67
CA VAL A 22 -9.91 0.02 -0.26
C VAL A 22 -9.17 0.60 -1.44
N ILE A 23 -8.34 1.60 -1.14
CA ILE A 23 -7.29 2.04 -2.05
C ILE A 23 -6.21 0.95 -2.10
N LEU A 24 -5.91 0.50 -3.31
CA LEU A 24 -4.83 -0.45 -3.56
C LEU A 24 -3.48 0.25 -3.50
N PRO A 25 -2.43 -0.42 -3.00
CA PRO A 25 -1.09 0.16 -2.95
C PRO A 25 -0.48 0.26 -4.35
N ASP A 26 0.77 0.70 -4.37
CA ASP A 26 1.60 0.81 -5.56
C ASP A 26 1.10 1.91 -6.48
N PHE A 27 1.17 3.16 -5.98
CA PHE A 27 0.99 4.38 -6.78
C PHE A 27 1.91 5.50 -6.26
N PRO A 28 2.26 6.48 -7.11
CA PRO A 28 3.08 7.62 -6.72
C PRO A 28 2.30 8.65 -5.89
N ALA A 29 3.00 9.35 -5.00
CA ALA A 29 2.50 10.53 -4.30
C ALA A 29 3.59 11.60 -4.21
N LEU A 30 3.20 12.83 -3.89
CA LEU A 30 4.09 13.93 -3.55
C LEU A 30 3.99 14.19 -2.04
N LEU A 31 5.12 14.20 -1.35
CA LEU A 31 5.24 14.55 0.07
C LEU A 31 6.31 15.63 0.19
N GLU A 32 5.92 16.83 0.66
CA GLU A 32 6.85 17.97 0.81
C GLU A 32 7.66 18.29 -0.46
N GLY A 33 7.04 18.13 -1.63
CA GLY A 33 7.69 18.35 -2.93
C GLY A 33 8.53 17.18 -3.43
N GLN A 34 8.70 16.11 -2.65
CA GLN A 34 9.40 14.89 -3.07
C GLN A 34 8.42 13.83 -3.56
N ARG A 35 8.73 13.19 -4.70
CA ARG A 35 7.98 12.03 -5.19
C ARG A 35 8.32 10.79 -4.36
N VAL A 36 7.30 10.10 -3.86
CA VAL A 36 7.42 8.89 -3.03
C VAL A 36 6.45 7.81 -3.55
N TRP A 37 6.63 6.56 -3.12
CA TRP A 37 5.72 5.46 -3.44
C TRP A 37 4.82 5.11 -2.27
N VAL A 38 3.51 5.07 -2.47
CA VAL A 38 2.56 4.59 -1.46
C VAL A 38 2.45 3.07 -1.54
N THR A 39 2.83 2.40 -0.46
CA THR A 39 2.91 0.93 -0.38
C THR A 39 1.81 0.33 0.51
N ALA A 40 1.12 1.16 1.30
CA ALA A 40 -0.14 0.80 1.94
C ALA A 40 -0.93 2.06 2.31
N VAL A 41 -2.25 1.97 2.23
CA VAL A 41 -3.17 3.00 2.72
C VAL A 41 -3.95 2.45 3.91
N LEU A 42 -3.95 3.23 5.00
CA LEU A 42 -4.69 3.00 6.24
C LEU A 42 -5.77 4.08 6.39
N GLU A 43 -6.51 4.04 7.49
CA GLU A 43 -7.63 4.96 7.72
C GLU A 43 -7.18 6.43 7.69
N ARG A 44 -6.16 6.79 8.48
CA ARG A 44 -5.65 8.18 8.60
C ARG A 44 -4.24 8.37 8.06
N THR A 45 -3.54 7.27 7.81
CA THR A 45 -2.13 7.26 7.45
C THR A 45 -1.87 6.46 6.18
N ALA A 46 -0.72 6.68 5.57
CA ALA A 46 -0.18 5.90 4.48
C ALA A 46 1.24 5.45 4.83
N VAL A 47 1.61 4.26 4.37
CA VAL A 47 2.99 3.80 4.40
C VAL A 47 3.61 4.17 3.06
N ILE A 48 4.69 4.94 3.10
CA ILE A 48 5.45 5.33 1.93
C ILE A 48 6.82 4.66 1.90
N GLU A 49 7.36 4.53 0.71
CA GLU A 49 8.76 4.20 0.42
C GLU A 49 9.35 5.39 -0.34
N PRO A 50 10.27 6.18 0.27
CA PRO A 50 10.79 7.39 -0.37
C PRO A 50 11.56 7.09 -1.66
N SER A 51 12.38 6.03 -1.63
CA SER A 51 13.06 5.44 -2.79
C SER A 51 13.10 3.92 -2.64
N PRO A 52 13.27 3.16 -3.75
CA PRO A 52 13.37 1.71 -3.68
C PRO A 52 14.47 1.23 -2.72
N GLY A 53 14.09 0.40 -1.75
CA GLY A 53 15.00 -0.15 -0.75
C GLY A 53 15.25 0.77 0.45
N GLU A 54 14.74 2.00 0.45
CA GLU A 54 14.77 2.86 1.63
C GLU A 54 13.75 2.39 2.69
N PRO A 55 13.98 2.71 3.98
CA PRO A 55 13.04 2.39 5.04
C PRO A 55 11.65 2.96 4.76
N LYS A 56 10.62 2.13 4.97
CA LYS A 56 9.23 2.56 4.85
C LYS A 56 8.86 3.49 6.01
N VAL A 57 8.15 4.57 5.70
CA VAL A 57 7.76 5.61 6.67
C VAL A 57 6.24 5.73 6.73
N LEU A 58 5.69 5.89 7.94
CA LEU A 58 4.27 6.15 8.14
C LEU A 58 4.02 7.66 8.14
N VAL A 59 3.10 8.12 7.29
CA VAL A 59 2.77 9.55 7.13
C VAL A 59 1.27 9.78 7.18
N ASN A 60 0.85 10.99 7.53
CA ASN A 60 -0.57 11.39 7.49
C ASN A 60 -1.03 11.54 6.04
N ARG A 61 -2.20 10.99 5.70
CA ARG A 61 -2.79 11.07 4.35
C ARG A 61 -2.96 12.50 3.85
N GLN A 62 -3.25 13.45 4.74
CA GLN A 62 -3.38 14.88 4.41
C GLN A 62 -2.12 15.49 3.81
N ARG A 63 -0.94 14.90 4.09
CA ARG A 63 0.35 15.40 3.60
C ARG A 63 0.77 14.77 2.27
N CYS A 64 0.10 13.71 1.83
CA CYS A 64 0.40 13.04 0.57
C CYS A 64 -0.51 13.59 -0.52
N LEU A 65 0.05 14.33 -1.47
CA LEU A 65 -0.69 14.78 -2.64
C LEU A 65 -0.62 13.69 -3.72
N VAL A 66 -1.75 13.36 -4.32
CA VAL A 66 -1.88 12.28 -5.30
C VAL A 66 -2.63 12.76 -6.52
N ASN A 67 -2.36 12.13 -7.65
CA ASN A 67 -3.20 12.23 -8.82
C ASN A 67 -4.36 11.23 -8.68
N PRO A 68 -5.63 11.66 -8.70
CA PRO A 68 -6.76 10.74 -8.60
C PRO A 68 -6.78 9.67 -9.68
N SER A 69 -6.25 9.96 -10.87
CA SER A 69 -6.23 9.01 -12.00
C SER A 69 -5.24 7.85 -11.79
N ASP A 70 -4.25 8.01 -10.90
CA ASP A 70 -3.32 6.94 -10.51
C ASP A 70 -3.90 5.99 -9.45
N ILE A 71 -5.04 6.35 -8.83
CA ILE A 71 -5.60 5.59 -7.72
C ILE A 71 -6.44 4.42 -8.22
N ARG A 72 -6.11 3.22 -7.71
CA ARG A 72 -6.87 1.99 -7.95
C ARG A 72 -7.61 1.57 -6.70
N PHE A 73 -8.78 0.98 -6.89
CA PHE A 73 -9.65 0.50 -5.82
C PHE A 73 -9.82 -1.01 -5.88
N GLY A 74 -10.08 -1.63 -4.73
CA GLY A 74 -10.40 -3.07 -4.64
C GLY A 74 -11.24 -3.39 -3.42
N HIS A 75 -11.84 -4.57 -3.38
CA HIS A 75 -12.71 -4.97 -2.28
C HIS A 75 -11.92 -5.50 -1.05
N ILE A 76 -12.36 -5.08 0.13
CA ILE A 76 -11.85 -5.53 1.44
C ILE A 76 -11.81 -7.06 1.54
N ALA A 77 -12.86 -7.74 1.07
CA ALA A 77 -12.96 -9.19 1.10
C ALA A 77 -11.80 -9.86 0.35
N ALA A 78 -11.41 -9.30 -0.80
CA ALA A 78 -10.27 -9.78 -1.59
C ALA A 78 -8.93 -9.53 -0.87
N ARG A 79 -8.76 -8.37 -0.21
CA ARG A 79 -7.57 -8.06 0.59
C ARG A 79 -7.41 -9.03 1.78
N TYR A 80 -8.50 -9.30 2.51
CA TYR A 80 -8.47 -10.27 3.62
C TYR A 80 -8.28 -11.70 3.15
N ALA A 81 -8.88 -12.11 2.03
CA ALA A 81 -8.65 -13.44 1.45
C ALA A 81 -7.18 -13.62 1.03
N ALA A 82 -6.59 -12.63 0.36
CA ALA A 82 -5.18 -12.66 -0.03
C ALA A 82 -4.23 -12.67 1.18
N ARG A 83 -4.53 -11.88 2.23
CA ARG A 83 -3.75 -11.92 3.48
C ARG A 83 -3.82 -13.29 4.14
N ARG A 84 -5.02 -13.85 4.29
CA ARG A 84 -5.24 -15.19 4.87
C ARG A 84 -4.53 -16.28 4.07
N GLY A 85 -4.56 -16.23 2.74
CA GLY A 85 -3.81 -17.15 1.88
C GLY A 85 -2.31 -17.11 2.13
N ARG A 86 -1.72 -15.90 2.26
CA ARG A 86 -0.28 -15.75 2.59
C ARG A 86 0.08 -16.26 3.99
N GLU A 87 -0.77 -15.99 4.98
CA GLU A 87 -0.57 -16.48 6.35
C GLU A 87 -0.66 -18.02 6.43
N ALA A 88 -1.65 -18.62 5.75
CA ALA A 88 -1.77 -20.07 5.65
C ALA A 88 -0.54 -20.70 4.96
N ALA A 89 -0.08 -20.11 3.85
CA ALA A 89 1.14 -20.56 3.17
C ALA A 89 2.40 -20.39 4.03
N ARG A 90 2.46 -19.38 4.91
CA ARG A 90 3.57 -19.23 5.87
C ARG A 90 3.54 -20.33 6.92
N ARG A 91 2.39 -20.56 7.56
CA ARG A 91 2.20 -21.63 8.56
C ARG A 91 2.51 -23.01 7.99
N ASN A 92 2.05 -23.30 6.77
CA ASN A 92 2.33 -24.58 6.12
C ASN A 92 3.82 -24.78 5.87
N ARG A 93 4.56 -23.72 5.51
CA ARG A 93 6.02 -23.77 5.35
C ARG A 93 6.73 -23.99 6.68
N GLU A 94 6.34 -23.25 7.73
CA GLU A 94 6.88 -23.40 9.09
C GLU A 94 6.64 -24.82 9.63
N ALA A 95 5.43 -25.37 9.47
CA ALA A 95 5.09 -26.73 9.87
C ALA A 95 5.88 -27.79 9.08
N ALA A 96 5.99 -27.64 7.75
CA ALA A 96 6.78 -28.55 6.92
C ALA A 96 8.28 -28.51 7.26
N GLN A 97 8.80 -27.35 7.65
CA GLN A 97 10.20 -27.19 8.07
C GLN A 97 10.45 -27.80 9.45
N SER A 98 9.48 -27.69 10.38
CA SER A 98 9.56 -28.32 11.71
C SER A 98 9.42 -29.84 11.64
N ALA A 99 8.62 -30.39 10.72
CA ALA A 99 8.48 -31.83 10.51
C ALA A 99 9.72 -32.47 9.86
N ARG A 100 10.59 -31.67 9.21
CA ARG A 100 11.82 -32.12 8.54
C ARG A 100 13.07 -32.10 9.43
N ARG A 101 12.99 -31.61 10.68
CA ARG A 101 14.07 -31.76 11.67
C ARG A 101 13.76 -32.99 12.55
N PRO A 102 14.32 -34.18 12.27
CA PRO A 102 14.31 -35.24 13.26
C PRO A 102 15.17 -34.80 14.45
N ALA A 103 14.72 -35.13 15.66
CA ALA A 103 15.51 -34.98 16.87
C ALA A 103 16.82 -35.77 16.72
N ALA A 104 17.96 -35.08 16.95
CA ALA A 104 19.27 -35.70 17.12
C ALA A 104 19.45 -36.14 18.57
#